data_AF-A0A1E5WF73-F1
#
_entry.id   AF-A0A1E5WF73-F1
#
_cell.length_a   1.000
_cell.length_b   1.000
_cell.length_c   1.000
_cell.angle_alpha   90.00
_cell.angle_beta   90.00
_cell.angle_gamma   90.00
#
_symmetry.space_group_name_H-M   'P 1'
#
loop_
_entity.id
_entity.type
_entity.pdbx_description
1 polymer ?
#
loop_
_entity_poly.entity_id
_entity_poly.type
_entity_poly.pdbx_seq_one_letter_code
_entity_poly.pdbx_strand_id
1 'polypeptide(L)'
;MLAGSADPNTATFFSFQDGRCRTASLPGPAIQRRIWIGSAHGWLVTADEECALHLLNPVTGAQLPLPSITTMGYFEILPRTESSGTAGFLFHERSFLQVHRPEYKGIEYDKHPHEIPMGIMPLHYLRKAVPLCDPSSGEYFVVMIHGPYSKLVFARQRDARWVIYTAVMHGTCTMT
;
A
#
# COMPACT_ATOMS: atom_id res chain seq x y z
N MET A 1 -10.42 -12.59 -35.96
CA MET A 1 -10.94 -13.28 -34.77
C MET A 1 -11.38 -12.18 -33.82
N LEU A 2 -12.69 -11.98 -33.66
CA LEU A 2 -13.26 -10.87 -32.88
C LEU A 2 -12.93 -11.11 -31.40
N ALA A 3 -12.28 -10.13 -30.76
CA ALA A 3 -12.06 -10.13 -29.32
C ALA A 3 -13.42 -10.08 -28.63
N GLY A 4 -13.86 -11.20 -28.04
CA GLY A 4 -15.02 -11.21 -27.16
C GLY A 4 -14.76 -10.26 -25.99
N SER A 5 -15.73 -9.42 -25.67
CA SER A 5 -15.65 -8.54 -24.50
C SER A 5 -15.44 -9.40 -23.26
N ALA A 6 -14.25 -9.34 -22.66
CA ALA A 6 -13.99 -10.00 -21.40
C ALA A 6 -14.97 -9.44 -20.37
N ASP A 7 -15.71 -10.33 -19.68
CA ASP A 7 -16.50 -9.92 -18.52
C ASP A 7 -15.51 -9.28 -17.53
N PRO A 8 -15.67 -7.98 -17.20
CA PRO A 8 -14.74 -7.29 -16.32
C PRO A 8 -14.58 -8.06 -15.01
N ASN A 9 -15.63 -8.75 -14.55
CA ASN A 9 -15.64 -9.45 -13.28
C ASN A 9 -15.02 -10.85 -13.33
N THR A 10 -14.21 -11.16 -14.34
CA THR A 10 -13.51 -12.45 -14.44
C THR A 10 -12.00 -12.26 -14.64
N ALA A 11 -11.21 -13.13 -14.03
CA ALA A 11 -9.79 -13.26 -14.31
C ALA A 11 -9.49 -14.65 -14.87
N THR A 12 -8.59 -14.69 -15.83
CA THR A 12 -8.10 -15.93 -16.43
C THR A 12 -6.67 -16.17 -15.98
N PHE A 13 -6.41 -17.36 -15.43
CA PHE A 13 -5.11 -17.81 -14.96
C PHE A 13 -4.62 -18.95 -15.83
N PHE A 14 -3.35 -18.93 -16.18
CA PHE A 14 -2.69 -20.04 -16.88
C PHE A 14 -1.99 -20.95 -15.86
N SER A 15 -2.31 -22.24 -15.88
CA SER A 15 -1.65 -23.22 -15.03
C SER A 15 -0.48 -23.87 -15.78
N PHE A 16 0.73 -23.72 -15.25
CA PHE A 16 1.91 -24.41 -15.77
C PHE A 16 1.92 -25.92 -15.48
N GLN A 17 1.08 -26.38 -14.55
CA GLN A 17 1.02 -27.78 -14.15
C GLN A 17 0.36 -28.66 -15.23
N ASP A 18 -0.73 -28.19 -15.83
CA ASP A 18 -1.49 -28.93 -16.84
C ASP A 18 -1.63 -28.18 -18.18
N GLY A 19 -1.02 -27.00 -18.31
CA GLY A 19 -1.02 -26.20 -19.54
C GLY A 19 -2.38 -25.58 -19.88
N ARG A 20 -3.32 -25.48 -18.92
CA ARG A 20 -4.69 -25.01 -19.16
C ARG A 20 -4.94 -23.61 -18.61
N CYS A 21 -5.74 -22.85 -19.34
CA CYS A 21 -6.36 -21.63 -18.82
C CYS A 21 -7.57 -22.00 -17.95
N ARG A 22 -7.71 -21.33 -16.81
CA ARG A 22 -8.89 -21.41 -15.93
C ARG A 22 -9.40 -20.01 -15.69
N THR A 23 -10.71 -19.84 -15.72
CA THR A 23 -11.36 -18.56 -15.45
C THR A 23 -12.05 -18.62 -14.10
N ALA A 24 -11.84 -17.60 -13.27
CA ALA A 24 -12.51 -17.44 -12.00
C ALA A 24 -13.16 -16.05 -11.93
N SER A 25 -14.27 -15.96 -11.22
CA SER A 25 -14.88 -14.68 -10.90
C SER A 25 -13.94 -13.88 -9.99
N LEU A 26 -13.78 -12.60 -10.29
CA LEU A 26 -13.05 -11.68 -9.45
C LEU A 26 -13.82 -11.44 -8.16
N PRO A 27 -13.14 -11.42 -7.00
CA PRO A 27 -13.80 -11.10 -5.74
C PRO A 27 -14.29 -9.66 -5.75
N GLY A 28 -15.42 -9.43 -5.09
CA GLY A 28 -15.85 -8.08 -4.73
C GLY A 28 -15.15 -7.61 -3.44
N PRO A 29 -14.85 -6.31 -3.28
CA PRO A 29 -15.02 -5.21 -4.25
C PRO A 29 -14.08 -5.33 -5.45
N ALA A 30 -14.41 -4.64 -6.55
CA ALA A 30 -13.69 -4.73 -7.82
C ALA A 30 -12.17 -4.51 -7.66
N ILE A 31 -11.39 -5.45 -8.20
CA ILE A 31 -9.93 -5.44 -8.08
C ILE A 31 -9.19 -5.08 -9.37
N GLN A 32 -9.91 -4.96 -10.50
CA GLN A 32 -9.34 -4.78 -11.85
C GLN A 32 -8.50 -3.52 -11.99
N ARG A 33 -8.86 -2.48 -11.24
CA ARG A 33 -8.22 -1.16 -11.29
C ARG A 33 -7.29 -0.90 -10.12
N ARG A 34 -7.08 -1.90 -9.25
CA ARG A 34 -6.19 -1.78 -8.11
C ARG A 34 -4.74 -1.84 -8.56
N ILE A 35 -3.88 -1.07 -7.92
CA ILE A 35 -2.43 -1.13 -8.08
C ILE A 35 -1.87 -2.18 -7.14
N TRP A 36 -0.97 -3.03 -7.62
CA TRP A 36 -0.43 -4.14 -6.85
C TRP A 36 0.98 -3.77 -6.37
N ILE A 37 1.15 -3.65 -5.06
CA ILE A 37 2.40 -3.18 -4.44
C ILE A 37 3.21 -4.31 -3.78
N GLY A 38 2.72 -5.55 -3.81
CA GLY A 38 3.53 -6.72 -3.49
C GLY A 38 2.72 -7.98 -3.22
N SER A 39 3.41 -9.05 -2.83
CA SER A 39 2.81 -10.36 -2.58
C SER A 39 3.69 -11.24 -1.69
N ALA A 40 3.06 -12.10 -0.89
CA ALA A 40 3.68 -13.20 -0.15
C ALA A 40 2.59 -14.14 0.39
N HIS A 41 2.95 -15.40 0.69
CA HIS A 41 2.04 -16.38 1.34
C HIS A 41 0.72 -16.64 0.60
N GLY A 42 0.67 -16.45 -0.72
CA GLY A 42 -0.55 -16.58 -1.50
C GLY A 42 -1.49 -15.35 -1.44
N TRP A 43 -1.03 -14.26 -0.81
CA TRP A 43 -1.74 -12.99 -0.72
C TRP A 43 -1.04 -11.89 -1.52
N LEU A 44 -1.84 -10.99 -2.07
CA LEU A 44 -1.43 -9.75 -2.73
C LEU A 44 -1.64 -8.58 -1.77
N VAL A 45 -0.79 -7.56 -1.86
CA VAL A 45 -1.02 -6.24 -1.26
C VAL A 45 -1.40 -5.28 -2.37
N THR A 46 -2.57 -4.66 -2.25
CA THR A 46 -3.18 -3.83 -3.29
C THR A 46 -3.60 -2.46 -2.75
N ALA A 47 -3.61 -1.47 -3.61
CA ALA A 47 -4.19 -0.15 -3.37
C ALA A 47 -5.34 0.07 -4.37
N ASP A 48 -6.50 0.51 -3.91
CA ASP A 48 -7.61 0.84 -4.80
C ASP A 48 -7.52 2.26 -5.39
N GLU A 49 -8.57 2.66 -6.11
CA GLU A 49 -8.64 3.97 -6.77
C GLU A 49 -8.60 5.13 -5.76
N GLU A 50 -8.94 4.89 -4.49
CA GLU A 50 -8.88 5.87 -3.39
C GLU A 50 -7.56 5.76 -2.59
N CYS A 51 -6.63 4.91 -3.05
CA CYS A 51 -5.40 4.57 -2.35
C CYS A 51 -5.65 3.89 -0.98
N ALA A 52 -6.81 3.26 -0.78
CA ALA A 52 -7.05 2.40 0.37
C ALA A 52 -6.35 1.04 0.16
N LEU A 53 -5.62 0.62 1.20
CA LEU A 53 -4.73 -0.53 1.13
C LEU A 53 -5.43 -1.80 1.61
N HIS A 54 -5.22 -2.90 0.89
CA HIS A 54 -5.89 -4.16 1.15
C HIS A 54 -4.96 -5.35 0.91
N LEU A 55 -5.07 -6.36 1.77
CA LEU A 55 -4.64 -7.71 1.46
C LEU A 55 -5.72 -8.41 0.64
N LEU A 56 -5.32 -9.17 -0.37
CA LEU A 56 -6.21 -9.91 -1.26
C LEU A 56 -5.67 -11.33 -1.47
N ASN A 57 -6.49 -12.33 -1.19
CA ASN A 57 -6.23 -13.71 -1.62
C ASN A 57 -6.95 -13.95 -2.97
N PRO A 58 -6.23 -14.09 -4.09
CA PRO A 58 -6.85 -14.22 -5.41
C PRO A 58 -7.52 -15.59 -5.64
N VAL A 59 -7.21 -16.59 -4.80
CA VAL A 59 -7.79 -17.95 -4.90
C VAL A 59 -9.09 -18.05 -4.12
N THR A 60 -9.10 -17.57 -2.87
CA THR A 60 -10.29 -17.64 -2.01
C THR A 60 -11.21 -16.43 -2.14
N GLY A 61 -10.71 -15.33 -2.72
CA GLY A 61 -11.41 -14.06 -2.80
C GLY A 61 -11.41 -13.24 -1.51
N ALA A 62 -10.76 -13.71 -0.44
CA ALA A 62 -10.70 -13.01 0.84
C ALA A 62 -9.99 -11.66 0.71
N GLN A 63 -10.54 -10.63 1.36
CA GLN A 63 -9.96 -9.29 1.40
C GLN A 63 -9.90 -8.78 2.84
N LEU A 64 -8.75 -8.24 3.24
CA LEU A 64 -8.55 -7.66 4.58
C LEU A 64 -8.05 -6.22 4.44
N PRO A 65 -8.65 -5.24 5.14
CA PRO A 65 -8.18 -3.87 5.08
C PRO A 65 -6.84 -3.72 5.80
N LEU A 66 -6.00 -2.83 5.28
CA LEU A 66 -4.80 -2.33 5.93
C LEU A 66 -5.02 -0.87 6.39
N PRO A 67 -4.23 -0.36 7.33
CA PRO A 67 -4.36 1.02 7.77
C PRO A 67 -4.21 2.02 6.62
N SER A 68 -4.93 3.14 6.69
CA SER A 68 -4.77 4.23 5.72
C SER A 68 -3.36 4.80 5.78
N ILE A 69 -2.81 5.20 4.63
CA ILE A 69 -1.49 5.83 4.54
C ILE A 69 -1.39 7.15 5.34
N THR A 70 -2.52 7.83 5.57
CA THR A 70 -2.58 9.07 6.34
C THR A 70 -2.24 8.84 7.81
N THR A 71 -2.42 7.61 8.31
CA THR A 71 -2.10 7.25 9.70
C THR A 71 -0.61 7.32 10.02
N MET A 72 0.26 7.44 9.01
CA MET A 72 1.69 7.69 9.18
C MET A 72 2.01 9.12 9.64
N GLY A 73 1.07 10.06 9.51
CA GLY A 73 1.19 11.42 10.06
C GLY A 73 1.94 12.44 9.18
N TYR A 74 2.32 12.08 7.96
CA TYR A 74 2.90 13.02 6.97
C TYR A 74 2.21 12.96 5.60
N PHE A 75 1.08 12.27 5.52
CA PHE A 75 0.16 12.35 4.39
C PHE A 75 -1.19 12.84 4.88
N GLU A 76 -1.77 13.79 4.17
CA GLU A 76 -3.11 14.31 4.41
C GLU A 76 -3.95 14.14 3.14
N ILE A 77 -5.24 13.85 3.28
CA ILE A 77 -6.14 13.71 2.14
C ILE A 77 -6.39 15.10 1.57
N LEU A 78 -6.17 15.25 0.27
CA LEU A 78 -6.61 16.42 -0.49
C LEU A 78 -7.90 16.06 -1.23
N PRO A 79 -9.07 16.53 -0.78
CA PRO A 79 -10.33 16.25 -1.45
C PRO A 79 -10.32 16.81 -2.87
N ARG A 80 -11.09 16.19 -3.76
CA ARG A 80 -11.34 16.78 -5.07
C ARG A 80 -12.04 18.14 -4.89
N THR A 81 -11.46 19.17 -5.48
CA THR A 81 -12.08 20.50 -5.59
C THR A 81 -12.41 20.82 -7.04
N GLU A 82 -13.34 21.75 -7.27
CA GLU A 82 -13.65 22.23 -8.63
C GLU A 82 -12.43 22.85 -9.33
N SER A 83 -11.46 23.35 -8.55
CA SER A 83 -10.23 23.98 -9.07
C SER A 83 -9.10 23.02 -9.38
N SER A 84 -8.93 21.91 -8.64
CA SER A 84 -7.84 20.94 -8.85
C SER A 84 -8.23 19.79 -9.78
N GLY A 85 -9.53 19.51 -9.92
CA GLY A 85 -10.07 18.46 -10.80
C GLY A 85 -9.75 17.02 -10.38
N THR A 86 -8.85 16.77 -9.42
CA THR A 86 -8.42 15.42 -9.00
C THR A 86 -8.19 15.36 -7.50
N ALA A 87 -8.73 14.33 -6.83
CA ALA A 87 -8.38 14.05 -5.43
C ALA A 87 -6.91 13.61 -5.32
N GLY A 88 -6.32 13.75 -4.13
CA GLY A 88 -4.94 13.39 -3.93
C GLY A 88 -4.53 13.39 -2.47
N PHE A 89 -3.24 13.59 -2.25
CA PHE A 89 -2.64 13.69 -0.93
C PHE A 89 -1.71 14.90 -0.87
N LEU A 90 -1.66 15.55 0.29
CA LEU A 90 -0.57 16.45 0.63
C LEU A 90 0.50 15.65 1.36
N PHE A 91 1.73 15.70 0.85
CA PHE A 91 2.90 15.15 1.53
C PHE A 91 3.63 16.24 2.29
N HIS A 92 3.59 16.10 3.61
CA HIS A 92 4.24 16.99 4.56
C HIS A 92 5.70 16.54 4.75
N GLU A 93 6.58 16.94 3.82
CA GLU A 93 8.00 16.55 3.81
C GLU A 93 8.70 16.88 5.14
N ARG A 94 8.35 18.02 5.76
CA ARG A 94 8.85 18.40 7.09
C ARG A 94 8.53 17.35 8.16
N SER A 95 7.26 16.93 8.24
CA SER A 95 6.80 15.91 9.19
C SER A 95 7.50 14.57 8.94
N PHE A 96 7.69 14.20 7.67
CA PHE A 96 8.44 13.01 7.29
C PHE A 96 9.90 13.07 7.76
N LEU A 97 10.60 14.18 7.51
CA LEU A 97 12.00 14.35 7.90
C LEU A 97 12.17 14.34 9.42
N GLN A 98 11.29 15.01 10.16
CA GLN A 98 11.33 15.03 11.63
C GLN A 98 11.24 13.62 12.25
N VAL A 99 10.47 12.73 11.62
CA VAL A 99 10.32 11.34 12.05
C VAL A 99 11.54 10.50 11.67
N HIS A 100 12.03 10.62 10.43
CA HIS A 100 12.98 9.67 9.85
C HIS A 100 14.45 10.14 9.85
N ARG A 101 14.68 11.41 10.20
CA ARG A 101 15.96 12.10 10.18
C ARG A 101 16.03 13.07 11.37
N PRO A 102 16.16 12.55 12.61
CA PRO A 102 16.16 13.36 13.82
C PRO A 102 17.25 14.43 13.84
N GLU A 103 18.31 14.29 13.05
CA GLU A 103 19.36 15.29 12.85
C GLU A 103 18.83 16.61 12.26
N TYR A 104 17.66 16.61 11.61
CA TYR A 104 17.01 17.84 11.10
C TYR A 104 15.99 18.43 12.07
N LYS A 105 15.86 17.87 13.28
CA LYS A 105 14.91 18.37 14.28
C LYS A 105 15.27 19.80 14.71
N GLY A 106 14.34 20.73 14.53
CA GLY A 106 14.51 22.15 14.88
C GLY A 106 15.06 23.03 13.76
N ILE A 107 15.39 22.46 12.59
CA ILE A 107 15.70 23.26 11.41
C ILE A 107 14.38 23.69 10.76
N GLU A 108 14.21 25.00 10.62
CA GLU A 108 13.05 25.58 9.98
C GLU A 108 13.22 25.47 8.45
N TYR A 109 12.56 24.48 7.87
CA TYR A 109 12.42 24.35 6.41
C TYR A 109 11.05 24.86 6.01
N ASP A 110 11.02 25.99 5.30
CA ASP A 110 9.80 26.50 4.65
C ASP A 110 9.56 25.74 3.34
N LYS A 111 9.19 24.46 3.48
CA LYS A 111 8.70 23.65 2.37
C LYS A 111 7.20 23.50 2.47
N HIS A 112 6.52 24.07 1.49
CA HIS A 112 5.09 23.86 1.29
C HIS A 112 4.83 22.36 1.04
N PRO A 113 3.72 21.80 1.58
CA PRO A 113 3.36 20.41 1.30
C PRO A 113 3.23 20.16 -0.21
N HIS A 114 3.71 18.99 -0.65
CA HIS A 114 3.65 18.62 -2.06
C HIS A 114 2.33 17.91 -2.36
N GLU A 115 1.62 18.36 -3.39
CA GLU A 115 0.43 17.66 -3.88
C GLU A 115 0.83 16.40 -4.66
N ILE A 116 0.18 15.28 -4.33
CA ILE A 116 0.36 13.99 -4.97
C ILE A 116 -1.00 13.56 -5.51
N PRO A 117 -1.17 13.47 -6.84
CA PRO A 117 -2.41 12.95 -7.41
C PRO A 117 -2.68 11.52 -6.93
N MET A 118 -3.95 11.18 -6.71
CA MET A 118 -4.35 9.90 -6.12
C MET A 118 -3.81 8.67 -6.86
N GLY A 119 -3.86 8.66 -8.21
CA GLY A 119 -3.32 7.56 -9.02
C GLY A 119 -1.78 7.45 -9.01
N ILE A 120 -1.08 8.52 -8.59
CA ILE A 120 0.39 8.57 -8.52
C ILE A 120 0.88 8.05 -7.16
N MET A 121 0.09 8.20 -6.10
CA MET A 121 0.48 7.84 -4.73
C MET A 121 0.93 6.38 -4.59
N PRO A 122 0.15 5.35 -5.00
CA PRO A 122 0.60 3.97 -4.90
C PRO A 122 1.77 3.62 -5.83
N LEU A 123 1.93 4.32 -6.96
CA LEU A 123 2.99 4.04 -7.94
C LEU A 123 4.36 4.56 -7.50
N HIS A 124 4.40 5.74 -6.87
CA HIS A 124 5.65 6.44 -6.59
C HIS A 124 6.02 6.47 -5.11
N TYR A 125 5.03 6.46 -4.21
CA TYR A 125 5.28 6.58 -2.77
C TYR A 125 5.16 5.24 -2.04
N LEU A 126 4.44 4.25 -2.58
CA LEU A 126 4.30 2.93 -1.97
C LEU A 126 5.10 1.90 -2.78
N ARG A 127 6.37 1.71 -2.41
CA ARG A 127 7.33 0.98 -3.26
C ARG A 127 7.14 -0.53 -3.23
N LYS A 128 6.98 -1.11 -2.04
CA LYS A 128 6.78 -2.55 -1.87
C LYS A 128 6.14 -2.85 -0.53
N ALA A 129 5.12 -3.71 -0.50
CA ALA A 129 4.54 -4.22 0.74
C ALA A 129 4.47 -5.74 0.71
N VAL A 130 4.80 -6.39 1.83
CA VAL A 130 4.81 -7.85 1.93
C VAL A 130 4.21 -8.32 3.26
N PRO A 131 3.26 -9.27 3.24
CA PRO A 131 2.91 -10.05 4.42
C PRO A 131 4.11 -10.87 4.89
N LEU A 132 4.44 -10.83 6.18
CA LEU A 132 5.52 -11.62 6.76
C LEU A 132 5.05 -13.00 7.23
N CYS A 133 3.76 -13.15 7.52
CA CYS A 133 3.09 -14.41 7.83
C CYS A 133 1.88 -14.62 6.92
N ASP A 134 1.32 -15.83 6.91
CA ASP A 134 0.07 -16.14 6.20
C ASP A 134 -1.13 -15.49 6.91
N PRO A 135 -1.79 -14.49 6.29
CA PRO A 135 -3.00 -13.86 6.84
C PRO A 135 -4.16 -14.83 7.07
N SER A 136 -4.19 -16.00 6.41
CA SER A 136 -5.21 -17.04 6.65
C SER A 136 -5.11 -17.69 8.04
N SER A 137 -4.00 -17.48 8.77
CA SER A 137 -3.84 -17.95 10.15
C SER A 137 -4.70 -17.20 11.18
N GLY A 138 -5.39 -16.14 10.78
CA GLY A 138 -6.22 -15.32 11.65
C GLY A 138 -5.50 -14.11 12.26
N GLU A 139 -4.22 -13.92 11.93
CA GLU A 139 -3.46 -12.69 12.16
C GLU A 139 -2.63 -12.35 10.91
N TYR A 140 -2.45 -11.07 10.62
CA TYR A 140 -1.49 -10.61 9.62
C TYR A 140 -0.43 -9.68 10.22
N PHE A 141 0.75 -9.69 9.61
CA PHE A 141 1.81 -8.72 9.82
C PHE A 141 2.35 -8.29 8.45
N VAL A 142 2.22 -7.02 8.11
CA VAL A 142 2.69 -6.47 6.82
C VAL A 142 3.81 -5.48 7.09
N VAL A 143 4.89 -5.57 6.30
CA VAL A 143 5.91 -4.53 6.22
C VAL A 143 5.83 -3.85 4.85
N MET A 144 6.00 -2.53 4.83
CA MET A 144 5.98 -1.73 3.62
C MET A 144 7.18 -0.78 3.55
N ILE A 145 7.78 -0.73 2.37
CA ILE A 145 8.80 0.26 1.97
C ILE A 145 8.09 1.41 1.27
N HIS A 146 8.33 2.64 1.71
CA HIS A 146 7.63 3.81 1.18
C HIS A 146 8.46 5.09 1.17
N GLY A 147 7.86 6.11 0.56
CA GLY A 147 8.37 7.48 0.50
C GLY A 147 9.65 7.65 -0.31
N PRO A 148 10.12 8.89 -0.47
CA PRO A 148 11.27 9.23 -1.31
C PRO A 148 12.59 8.60 -0.85
N TYR A 149 12.66 8.11 0.39
CA TYR A 149 13.89 7.56 1.00
C TYR A 149 13.77 6.09 1.41
N SER A 150 12.80 5.34 0.87
CA SER A 150 12.63 3.90 1.11
C SER A 150 12.60 3.54 2.60
N LYS A 151 11.78 4.25 3.37
CA LYS A 151 11.61 4.01 4.80
C LYS A 151 10.67 2.84 5.03
N LEU A 152 10.71 2.29 6.24
CA LEU A 152 9.94 1.11 6.62
C LEU A 152 8.81 1.50 7.58
N VAL A 153 7.65 0.93 7.32
CA VAL A 153 6.49 0.93 8.21
C VAL A 153 5.92 -0.48 8.28
N PHE A 154 5.23 -0.82 9.37
CA PHE A 154 4.57 -2.10 9.51
C PHE A 154 3.19 -1.98 10.17
N ALA A 155 2.34 -2.97 9.96
CA ALA A 155 1.00 -3.04 10.55
C ALA A 155 0.60 -4.48 10.85
N ARG A 156 -0.05 -4.68 11.98
CA ARG A 156 -0.75 -5.90 12.38
C ARG A 156 -2.26 -5.76 12.19
N GLN A 157 -2.98 -6.88 12.21
CA GLN A 157 -4.44 -6.90 12.02
C GLN A 157 -5.25 -5.98 12.94
N ARG A 158 -4.76 -5.73 14.16
CA ARG A 158 -5.45 -4.89 15.15
C ARG A 158 -4.89 -3.46 15.19
N ASP A 159 -3.88 -3.16 14.40
CA ASP A 159 -3.30 -1.83 14.38
C ASP A 159 -4.22 -0.89 13.58
N ALA A 160 -4.69 0.17 14.23
CA ALA A 160 -5.45 1.22 13.55
C ALA A 160 -4.56 2.14 12.69
N ARG A 161 -3.23 2.02 12.82
CA ARG A 161 -2.24 2.89 12.16
C ARG A 161 -0.99 2.13 11.75
N TRP A 162 -0.29 2.64 10.75
CA TRP A 162 1.07 2.19 10.43
C TRP A 162 2.03 2.53 11.57
N VAL A 163 2.80 1.54 12.02
CA VAL A 163 3.89 1.73 12.97
C VAL A 163 5.16 2.03 12.20
N ILE A 164 5.78 3.17 12.51
CA ILE A 164 6.97 3.63 11.82
C ILE A 164 8.21 2.94 12.40
N TYR A 165 9.03 2.34 11.53
CA TYR A 165 10.32 1.82 11.93
C TYR A 165 11.37 2.95 11.85
N THR A 166 11.84 3.38 13.02
CA THR A 166 13.00 4.27 13.15
C THR A 166 14.17 3.46 13.69
N ALA A 167 15.21 3.28 12.87
CA ALA A 167 16.47 2.78 13.38
C ALA A 167 17.07 3.85 14.29
N VAL A 168 17.02 3.64 15.60
CA VAL A 168 17.83 4.43 16.52
C VAL A 168 19.28 4.05 16.22
N MET A 169 20.07 4.98 15.69
CA MET A 169 21.51 4.81 15.51
C MET A 169 22.22 4.86 16.88
N HIS A 170 21.87 3.92 17.76
CA HIS A 170 22.66 3.56 18.93
C HIS A 170 22.75 2.04 18.96
N GLY A 171 23.96 1.54 19.19
CA GLY A 171 24.40 0.23 18.77
C GLY A 171 23.63 -0.97 19.31
N THR A 172 23.93 -2.10 18.68
CA THR A 172 23.52 -3.48 19.00
C THR A 172 22.01 -3.75 18.95
N CYS A 173 21.58 -4.29 17.81
CA CYS A 173 20.32 -5.00 17.68
C CYS A 173 20.54 -6.44 18.16
N THR A 174 19.97 -6.80 19.31
CA THR A 174 19.65 -8.19 19.64
C THR A 174 18.14 -8.32 19.56
N MET A 175 17.66 -9.03 18.53
CA MET A 175 16.30 -9.57 18.54
C MET A 175 16.35 -10.94 19.24
N THR A 176 15.69 -11.05 20.38
CA THR A 176 15.30 -12.32 21.01
C THR A 176 13.81 -12.48 20.87
#